data_AF-A0A4Z0YTD4-F1
#
_entry.id   AF-A0A4Z0YTD4-F1
#
_cell.length_a   1.000
_cell.length_b   1.000
_cell.length_c   1.000
_cell.angle_alpha   90.00
_cell.angle_beta   90.00
_cell.angle_gamma   90.00
#
_symmetry.space_group_name_H-M   'P 1'
#
loop_
_entity.id
_entity.type
_entity.pdbx_description
1 polymer ?
#
loop_
_entity_poly.entity_id
_entity_poly.type
_entity_poly.pdbx_seq_one_letter_code
_entity_poly.pdbx_strand_id
1 'polypeptide(L)'
;MEISTLSILLLALDSGVHAFDEGPFQGWFEPAPETYAGSLPVTSDLIVYHDQNPNVSRSATFKPFENAWAELGPDSVLRNAEWTWRVNVSQFYAPCNGSDVAGPSDRQAFVSQTYDFSWSAEGNISEALDGATGPLCITQLNGWADLPVNVTNAITEDTSCVPALGQACVDAILNRTPTPSLEEGCKWGGSNGVFSNMPECRGSFGLDPALSETFGVGFSLGNMTNQINSGDTFWVNMSGPVLGNETWLYETVANQIQLLLFRTLLPTSTQPNASTVPGMELLCLRANNTKLPNVDFNKDGVALVGEVVLLSAGTSTVAGVDSLMYLGLVALIVAVVLG
;
A
#
# COMPACT_ATOMS: atom_id res chain seq x y z
N MET A 1 7.79 -38.36 -7.89
CA MET A 1 8.23 -36.96 -8.06
C MET A 1 7.30 -36.14 -7.17
N GLU A 2 7.62 -36.10 -5.88
CA GLU A 2 6.61 -35.97 -4.81
C GLU A 2 7.05 -34.96 -3.76
N ILE A 3 6.16 -34.02 -3.44
CA ILE A 3 6.05 -33.19 -2.23
C ILE A 3 7.23 -32.22 -1.97
N SER A 4 8.49 -32.63 -2.09
CA SER A 4 9.64 -31.80 -1.67
C SER A 4 9.87 -30.58 -2.56
N THR A 5 9.59 -30.67 -3.87
CA THR A 5 9.78 -29.55 -4.81
C THR A 5 8.69 -28.48 -4.62
N LEU A 6 7.46 -28.90 -4.32
CA LEU A 6 6.35 -28.01 -4.01
C LEU A 6 6.58 -27.30 -2.67
N SER A 7 7.09 -28.03 -1.65
CA SER A 7 7.45 -27.44 -0.36
C SER A 7 8.61 -26.46 -0.44
N ILE A 8 9.60 -26.69 -1.32
CA ILE A 8 10.71 -25.73 -1.54
C ILE A 8 10.22 -24.49 -2.29
N LEU A 9 9.30 -24.64 -3.26
CA LEU A 9 8.67 -23.50 -3.94
C LEU A 9 7.81 -22.68 -2.97
N LEU A 10 7.00 -23.36 -2.15
CA LEU A 10 6.16 -22.74 -1.11
C LEU A 10 7.02 -22.07 -0.03
N LEU A 11 8.12 -22.70 0.42
CA LEU A 11 9.05 -22.07 1.35
C LEU A 11 9.79 -20.89 0.73
N ALA A 12 10.10 -20.91 -0.58
CA ALA A 12 10.71 -19.77 -1.27
C ALA A 12 9.72 -18.62 -1.51
N LEU A 13 8.42 -18.93 -1.72
CA LEU A 13 7.33 -17.95 -1.76
C LEU A 13 7.12 -17.34 -0.37
N ASP A 14 7.02 -18.17 0.67
CA ASP A 14 6.79 -17.77 2.06
C ASP A 14 8.00 -17.00 2.64
N SER A 15 9.24 -17.46 2.38
CA SER A 15 10.45 -16.75 2.81
C SER A 15 10.84 -15.57 1.92
N GLY A 16 10.43 -15.52 0.65
CA GLY A 16 10.58 -14.34 -0.20
C GLY A 16 9.67 -13.19 0.21
N VAL A 17 8.49 -13.51 0.75
CA VAL A 17 7.52 -12.53 1.28
C VAL A 17 7.88 -12.08 2.70
N HIS A 18 8.54 -12.92 3.51
CA HIS A 18 8.87 -12.61 4.92
C HIS A 18 10.32 -12.15 5.21
N ALA A 19 11.28 -12.24 4.27
CA ALA A 19 12.71 -12.03 4.60
C ALA A 19 13.30 -10.63 4.28
N PHE A 20 12.52 -9.65 3.84
CA PHE A 20 12.99 -8.25 3.63
C PHE A 20 12.08 -7.21 4.29
N ASP A 21 11.43 -7.64 5.38
CA ASP A 21 10.53 -6.88 6.23
C ASP A 21 11.26 -5.71 6.94
N GLU A 22 10.62 -4.54 6.92
CA GLU A 22 11.15 -3.23 7.35
C GLU A 22 12.26 -2.69 6.44
N GLY A 23 11.85 -2.07 5.33
CA GLY A 23 12.75 -1.11 4.70
C GLY A 23 13.14 0.00 5.67
N PRO A 24 14.25 0.71 5.42
CA PRO A 24 14.91 1.55 6.41
C PRO A 24 14.07 2.77 6.84
N PHE A 25 12.92 3.01 6.18
CA PHE A 25 12.05 4.15 6.45
C PHE A 25 10.61 3.90 6.03
N GLN A 26 9.76 3.99 7.04
CA GLN A 26 8.32 4.18 6.92
C GLN A 26 7.98 5.36 7.83
N GLY A 27 7.27 6.36 7.31
CA GLY A 27 7.13 7.62 8.02
C GLY A 27 5.97 8.46 7.54
N TRP A 28 5.28 9.08 8.50
CA TRP A 28 4.27 10.09 8.25
C TRP A 28 4.94 11.47 8.30
N PHE A 29 4.84 12.24 7.22
CA PHE A 29 5.32 13.64 7.14
C PHE A 29 6.78 13.87 7.55
N GLU A 30 7.61 12.82 7.54
CA GLU A 30 9.03 12.95 7.82
C GLU A 30 9.77 13.27 6.51
N PRO A 31 10.59 14.33 6.46
CA PRO A 31 11.51 14.52 5.34
C PRO A 31 12.40 13.28 5.24
N ALA A 32 12.64 12.80 4.01
CA ALA A 32 13.57 11.70 3.78
C ALA A 32 14.88 12.00 4.53
N PRO A 33 15.33 11.13 5.44
CA PRO A 33 16.49 11.42 6.27
C PRO A 33 17.72 11.68 5.39
N GLU A 34 18.51 12.71 5.73
CA GLU A 34 19.71 13.09 4.96
C GLU A 34 20.71 11.93 4.83
N THR A 35 20.75 11.05 5.84
CA THR A 35 21.54 9.81 5.84
C THR A 35 20.77 8.70 6.56
N TYR A 36 20.72 7.52 5.97
CA TYR A 36 20.15 6.33 6.63
C TYR A 36 21.15 5.77 7.64
N ALA A 37 20.71 5.61 8.90
CA ALA A 37 21.50 5.03 9.97
C ALA A 37 21.80 3.54 9.68
N GLY A 38 22.88 3.30 8.93
CA GLY A 38 23.29 1.97 8.49
C GLY A 38 23.47 1.89 6.98
N SER A 39 24.61 2.36 6.47
CA SER A 39 25.25 1.89 5.23
C SER A 39 24.43 1.80 3.92
N LEU A 40 23.29 2.47 3.77
CA LEU A 40 22.59 2.51 2.49
C LEU A 40 23.14 3.65 1.61
N PRO A 41 23.56 3.38 0.36
CA PRO A 41 24.12 4.39 -0.54
C PRO A 41 23.04 5.28 -1.21
N VAL A 42 21.92 5.56 -0.54
CA VAL A 42 20.81 6.36 -1.08
C VAL A 42 20.82 7.73 -0.43
N THR A 43 20.89 8.79 -1.25
CA THR A 43 20.76 10.18 -0.78
C THR A 43 19.29 10.60 -0.73
N SER A 44 18.95 11.53 0.16
CA SER A 44 17.60 12.12 0.23
C SER A 44 17.17 12.75 -1.11
N ASP A 45 18.10 13.39 -1.83
CA ASP A 45 17.84 13.96 -3.17
C ASP A 45 17.35 12.92 -4.18
N LEU A 46 17.89 11.69 -4.12
CA LEU A 46 17.48 10.62 -5.03
C LEU A 46 16.04 10.20 -4.75
N ILE A 47 15.66 10.13 -3.48
CA ILE A 47 14.29 9.80 -3.05
C ILE A 47 13.33 10.89 -3.51
N VAL A 48 13.63 12.15 -3.20
CA VAL A 48 12.82 13.30 -3.61
C VAL A 48 12.65 13.35 -5.14
N TYR A 49 13.72 13.07 -5.89
CA TYR A 49 13.64 13.00 -7.35
C TYR A 49 12.68 11.91 -7.83
N HIS A 50 12.77 10.71 -7.26
CA HIS A 50 11.92 9.58 -7.64
C HIS A 50 10.47 9.70 -7.14
N ASP A 51 10.23 10.46 -6.09
CA ASP A 51 8.88 10.82 -5.65
C ASP A 51 8.22 11.81 -6.61
N GLN A 52 9.01 12.72 -7.19
CA GLN A 52 8.55 13.67 -8.22
C GLN A 52 8.45 13.05 -9.62
N ASN A 53 9.16 11.95 -9.87
CA ASN A 53 9.24 11.27 -11.16
C ASN A 53 9.00 9.77 -11.02
N PRO A 54 7.79 9.35 -10.60
CA PRO A 54 7.54 7.96 -10.30
C PRO A 54 7.42 7.09 -11.55
N ASN A 55 7.74 5.80 -11.39
CA ASN A 55 7.57 4.80 -12.46
C ASN A 55 6.08 4.60 -12.80
N VAL A 56 5.21 4.61 -11.79
CA VAL A 56 3.76 4.66 -11.96
C VAL A 56 3.15 5.64 -10.97
N SER A 57 2.20 6.44 -11.46
CA SER A 57 1.42 7.37 -10.65
C SER A 57 -0.05 7.20 -10.98
N ARG A 58 -0.88 7.21 -9.95
CA ARG A 58 -2.33 7.26 -10.09
C ARG A 58 -2.88 8.32 -9.18
N SER A 59 -3.81 9.10 -9.69
CA SER A 59 -4.62 10.00 -8.88
C SER A 59 -6.10 9.81 -9.15
N ALA A 60 -6.93 10.14 -8.17
CA ALA A 60 -8.37 10.16 -8.28
C ALA A 60 -8.96 11.25 -7.39
N THR A 61 -10.00 11.90 -7.90
CA THR A 61 -10.75 12.94 -7.18
C THR A 61 -11.85 12.32 -6.33
N PHE A 62 -12.07 12.87 -5.14
CA PHE A 62 -13.13 12.47 -4.23
C PHE A 62 -13.66 13.66 -3.44
N LYS A 63 -14.84 13.49 -2.85
CA LYS A 63 -15.46 14.47 -1.98
C LYS A 63 -15.23 14.07 -0.52
N PRO A 64 -14.39 14.79 0.23
CA PRO A 64 -14.04 14.38 1.58
C PRO A 64 -15.25 14.45 2.52
N PHE A 65 -15.53 13.33 3.20
CA PHE A 65 -16.56 13.24 4.24
C PHE A 65 -17.96 13.66 3.77
N GLU A 66 -18.33 13.36 2.52
CA GLU A 66 -19.62 13.77 1.92
C GLU A 66 -20.83 13.36 2.79
N ASN A 67 -20.71 12.21 3.46
CA ASN A 67 -21.74 11.70 4.37
C ASN A 67 -22.01 12.61 5.58
N ALA A 68 -21.04 13.41 6.02
CA ALA A 68 -21.19 14.32 7.16
C ALA A 68 -21.71 15.72 6.75
N TRP A 69 -21.76 16.05 5.44
CA TRP A 69 -22.06 17.40 4.97
C TRP A 69 -23.44 17.92 5.41
N ALA A 70 -24.40 17.03 5.64
CA ALA A 70 -25.73 17.41 6.14
C ALA A 70 -25.68 18.04 7.53
N GLU A 71 -24.69 17.67 8.35
CA GLU A 71 -24.53 18.12 9.74
C GLU A 71 -23.61 19.33 9.88
N LEU A 72 -22.87 19.68 8.82
CA LEU A 72 -21.98 20.84 8.80
C LEU A 72 -22.75 22.15 8.60
N GLY A 73 -22.18 23.27 9.06
CA GLY A 73 -22.75 24.60 8.84
C GLY A 73 -22.88 24.94 7.35
N PRO A 74 -23.80 25.85 6.96
CA PRO A 74 -24.00 26.21 5.55
C PRO A 74 -22.76 26.83 4.89
N ASP A 75 -21.90 27.48 5.69
CA ASP A 75 -20.68 28.15 5.23
C ASP A 75 -19.41 27.26 5.33
N SER A 76 -19.59 25.96 5.57
CA SER A 76 -18.50 24.99 5.65
C SER A 76 -17.74 24.88 4.32
N VAL A 77 -16.41 24.96 4.36
CA VAL A 77 -15.51 24.81 3.20
C VAL A 77 -15.51 23.39 2.65
N LEU A 78 -15.88 22.40 3.48
CA LEU A 78 -16.03 21.01 3.06
C LEU A 78 -17.25 20.80 2.15
N ARG A 79 -18.28 21.65 2.23
CA ARG A 79 -19.44 21.54 1.34
C ARG A 79 -19.01 21.79 -0.10
N ASN A 80 -19.11 20.74 -0.92
CA ASN A 80 -18.65 20.72 -2.31
C ASN A 80 -17.12 20.79 -2.47
N ALA A 81 -16.36 20.50 -1.41
CA ALA A 81 -14.93 20.31 -1.56
C ALA A 81 -14.65 19.10 -2.46
N GLU A 82 -13.59 19.22 -3.24
CA GLU A 82 -13.04 18.13 -4.03
C GLU A 82 -11.55 18.04 -3.71
N TRP A 83 -11.13 16.85 -3.30
CA TRP A 83 -9.75 16.51 -3.00
C TRP A 83 -9.27 15.51 -4.04
N THR A 84 -7.98 15.54 -4.35
CA THR A 84 -7.31 14.56 -5.17
C THR A 84 -6.38 13.75 -4.29
N TRP A 85 -6.56 12.44 -4.28
CA TRP A 85 -5.61 11.51 -3.71
C TRP A 85 -4.65 11.06 -4.81
N ARG A 86 -3.34 11.07 -4.54
CA ARG A 86 -2.34 10.49 -5.44
C ARG A 86 -1.51 9.43 -4.73
N VAL A 87 -1.23 8.36 -5.47
CA VAL A 87 -0.30 7.28 -5.12
C VAL A 87 0.79 7.25 -6.17
N ASN A 88 2.04 7.29 -5.72
CA ASN A 88 3.20 7.13 -6.56
C ASN A 88 3.96 5.87 -6.15
N VAL A 89 4.44 5.10 -7.11
CA VAL A 89 5.32 3.94 -6.87
C VAL A 89 6.52 4.04 -7.79
N SER A 90 7.70 3.92 -7.20
CA SER A 90 8.98 4.09 -7.88
C SER A 90 9.90 2.93 -7.56
N GLN A 91 10.60 2.43 -8.59
CA GLN A 91 11.76 1.56 -8.42
C GLN A 91 13.00 2.30 -8.91
N PHE A 92 14.00 2.39 -8.05
CA PHE A 92 15.25 3.07 -8.38
C PHE A 92 16.46 2.32 -7.84
N TYR A 93 17.63 2.67 -8.36
CA TYR A 93 18.89 2.00 -8.05
C TYR A 93 19.80 2.95 -7.28
N ALA A 94 20.43 2.47 -6.21
CA ALA A 94 21.45 3.28 -5.55
C ALA A 94 22.71 3.40 -6.44
N PRO A 95 23.42 4.54 -6.40
CA PRO A 95 24.71 4.71 -7.06
C PRO A 95 25.71 3.64 -6.61
N CYS A 96 26.34 2.94 -7.55
CA CYS A 96 27.39 1.97 -7.23
C CYS A 96 28.64 2.71 -6.69
N ASN A 97 29.18 2.25 -5.56
CA ASN A 97 30.47 2.73 -5.04
C ASN A 97 31.63 2.23 -5.92
N GLY A 98 31.86 2.88 -7.06
CA GLY A 98 33.14 3.09 -7.77
C GLY A 98 34.10 1.94 -8.12
N SER A 99 34.04 0.74 -7.52
CA SER A 99 35.02 -0.33 -7.70
C SER A 99 34.46 -1.64 -8.23
N ASP A 100 33.15 -1.82 -8.25
CA ASP A 100 32.55 -3.09 -8.69
C ASP A 100 32.12 -3.03 -10.15
N VAL A 101 32.76 -3.87 -10.97
CA VAL A 101 32.41 -4.18 -12.37
C VAL A 101 31.19 -5.11 -12.38
N ALA A 102 30.14 -4.75 -11.65
CA ALA A 102 28.98 -5.60 -11.43
C ALA A 102 27.85 -5.22 -12.41
N GLY A 103 27.15 -6.22 -12.93
CA GLY A 103 26.11 -6.04 -13.94
C GLY A 103 24.85 -5.39 -13.35
N PRO A 104 23.83 -5.05 -14.18
CA PRO A 104 22.54 -4.54 -13.69
C PRO A 104 21.88 -5.43 -12.63
N SER A 105 22.16 -6.73 -12.64
CA SER A 105 21.66 -7.73 -11.67
C SER A 105 22.25 -7.60 -10.27
N ASP A 106 23.42 -6.98 -10.13
CA ASP A 106 24.15 -6.88 -8.87
C ASP A 106 23.96 -5.51 -8.21
N ARG A 107 23.18 -4.61 -8.84
CA ARG A 107 22.84 -3.31 -8.29
C ARG A 107 21.76 -3.46 -7.23
N GLN A 108 21.86 -2.69 -6.16
CA GLN A 108 20.77 -2.60 -5.18
C GLN A 108 19.66 -1.72 -5.74
N ALA A 109 18.45 -2.29 -5.82
CA ALA A 109 17.23 -1.55 -6.12
C ALA A 109 16.43 -1.28 -4.84
N PHE A 110 15.61 -0.26 -4.90
CA PHE A 110 14.72 0.18 -3.83
C PHE A 110 13.35 0.46 -4.43
N VAL A 111 12.30 0.16 -3.67
CA VAL A 111 10.93 0.49 -4.02
C VAL A 111 10.44 1.54 -3.04
N SER A 112 10.00 2.68 -3.56
CA SER A 112 9.33 3.74 -2.78
C SER A 112 7.86 3.80 -3.17
N GLN A 113 7.02 3.98 -2.18
CA GLN A 113 5.62 4.27 -2.32
C GLN A 113 5.28 5.52 -1.52
N THR A 114 4.68 6.50 -2.19
CA THR A 114 4.29 7.77 -1.56
C THR A 114 2.84 8.12 -1.82
N TYR A 115 2.27 8.86 -0.87
CA TYR A 115 0.90 9.32 -0.91
C TYR A 115 0.82 10.81 -0.62
N ASP A 116 0.01 11.52 -1.38
CA ASP A 116 -0.32 12.92 -1.15
C ASP A 116 -1.81 13.20 -1.38
N PHE A 117 -2.29 14.25 -0.71
CA PHE A 117 -3.57 14.86 -1.00
C PHE A 117 -3.36 16.26 -1.51
N SER A 118 -4.12 16.62 -2.53
CA SER A 118 -4.27 18.01 -2.95
C SER A 118 -5.72 18.43 -2.92
N TRP A 119 -5.95 19.67 -2.56
CA TRP A 119 -7.25 20.33 -2.54
C TRP A 119 -7.12 21.74 -3.11
N SER A 120 -8.23 22.28 -3.59
CA SER A 120 -8.26 23.59 -4.26
C SER A 120 -8.23 24.79 -3.31
N ALA A 121 -8.64 24.60 -2.06
CA ALA A 121 -8.62 25.66 -1.06
C ALA A 121 -7.17 26.05 -0.71
N GLU A 122 -6.89 27.34 -0.61
CA GLU A 122 -5.63 27.81 -0.04
C GLU A 122 -5.58 27.44 1.44
N GLY A 123 -4.38 27.17 1.94
CA GLY A 123 -4.18 26.89 3.36
C GLY A 123 -3.71 25.47 3.67
N ASN A 124 -3.66 25.18 4.97
CA ASN A 124 -3.25 23.88 5.49
C ASN A 124 -4.43 22.90 5.60
N ILE A 125 -4.14 21.64 5.96
CA ILE A 125 -5.18 20.60 6.07
C ILE A 125 -6.22 20.92 7.16
N SER A 126 -5.86 21.64 8.22
CA SER A 126 -6.82 22.10 9.23
C SER A 126 -7.85 23.05 8.63
N GLU A 127 -7.40 24.03 7.84
CA GLU A 127 -8.26 24.97 7.13
C GLU A 127 -9.12 24.26 6.08
N ALA A 128 -8.57 23.27 5.37
CA ALA A 128 -9.31 22.43 4.43
C ALA A 128 -10.38 21.54 5.10
N LEU A 129 -10.30 21.37 6.42
CA LEU A 129 -11.24 20.63 7.26
C LEU A 129 -12.06 21.55 8.19
N ASP A 130 -12.38 22.77 7.73
CA ASP A 130 -13.16 23.77 8.48
C ASP A 130 -12.55 24.20 9.83
N GLY A 131 -11.22 24.15 9.94
CA GLY A 131 -10.51 24.47 11.19
C GLY A 131 -10.60 23.35 12.22
N ALA A 132 -10.69 22.09 11.77
CA ALA A 132 -10.67 20.92 12.65
C ALA A 132 -9.42 20.91 13.54
N THR A 133 -9.63 21.02 14.85
CA THR A 133 -8.56 20.97 15.88
C THR A 133 -8.41 19.58 16.51
N GLY A 134 -9.28 18.65 16.17
CA GLY A 134 -9.20 17.25 16.59
C GLY A 134 -8.12 16.47 15.84
N PRO A 135 -7.76 15.28 16.32
CA PRO A 135 -6.82 14.42 15.63
C PRO A 135 -7.39 13.98 14.27
N LEU A 136 -6.69 14.31 13.18
CA LEU A 136 -6.89 13.63 11.90
C LEU A 136 -6.10 12.33 11.93
N CYS A 137 -6.83 11.23 11.79
CA CYS A 137 -6.29 9.89 11.75
C CYS A 137 -6.37 9.34 10.35
N ILE A 138 -5.21 8.99 9.80
CA ILE A 138 -5.10 8.27 8.55
C ILE A 138 -4.56 6.90 8.89
N THR A 139 -5.25 5.86 8.46
CA THR A 139 -4.82 4.48 8.69
C THR A 139 -4.80 3.73 7.39
N GLN A 140 -3.65 3.18 7.03
CA GLN A 140 -3.50 2.40 5.81
C GLN A 140 -3.71 0.91 6.07
N LEU A 141 -4.19 0.20 5.06
CA LEU A 141 -4.01 -1.24 5.00
C LEU A 141 -2.51 -1.53 5.04
N ASN A 142 -2.09 -2.50 5.88
CA ASN A 142 -0.67 -2.87 5.94
C ASN A 142 -0.15 -3.13 4.52
N GLY A 143 1.01 -2.56 4.18
CA GLY A 143 1.56 -2.54 2.82
C GLY A 143 1.88 -3.91 2.22
N TRP A 144 1.67 -4.98 3.00
CA TRP A 144 1.88 -6.38 2.65
C TRP A 144 0.58 -7.15 2.45
N ALA A 145 -0.57 -6.47 2.44
CA ALA A 145 -1.84 -7.14 2.29
C ALA A 145 -2.02 -7.66 0.85
N ASP A 146 -1.71 -8.93 0.62
CA ASP A 146 -1.90 -9.58 -0.66
C ASP A 146 -3.37 -9.98 -0.83
N LEU A 147 -4.10 -9.16 -1.60
CA LEU A 147 -5.53 -9.38 -1.85
C LEU A 147 -5.74 -10.23 -3.10
N PRO A 148 -6.83 -11.03 -3.16
CA PRO A 148 -7.16 -11.80 -4.35
C PRO A 148 -7.21 -10.96 -5.63
N VAL A 149 -6.71 -11.50 -6.74
CA VAL A 149 -6.64 -10.84 -8.05
C VAL A 149 -8.01 -10.36 -8.53
N ASN A 150 -9.09 -11.10 -8.23
CA ASN A 150 -10.45 -10.69 -8.57
C ASN A 150 -10.92 -9.47 -7.77
N VAL A 151 -10.49 -9.34 -6.51
CA VAL A 151 -10.74 -8.17 -5.65
C VAL A 151 -9.94 -6.97 -6.18
N THR A 152 -8.65 -7.17 -6.43
CA THR A 152 -7.74 -6.14 -6.95
C THR A 152 -8.11 -5.62 -8.33
N ASN A 153 -8.58 -6.50 -9.23
CA ASN A 153 -9.03 -6.11 -10.57
C ASN A 153 -10.40 -5.42 -10.58
N ALA A 154 -11.13 -5.42 -9.47
CA ALA A 154 -12.42 -4.73 -9.40
C ALA A 154 -12.27 -3.22 -9.11
N ILE A 155 -11.13 -2.78 -8.59
CA ILE A 155 -10.83 -1.34 -8.45
C ILE A 155 -10.78 -0.69 -9.82
N THR A 156 -11.55 0.38 -9.96
CA THR A 156 -11.66 1.15 -11.20
C THR A 156 -10.85 2.43 -11.10
N GLU A 157 -11.26 3.46 -11.86
CA GLU A 157 -10.57 4.73 -11.92
C GLU A 157 -10.88 5.67 -10.74
N ASP A 158 -11.91 5.36 -9.96
CA ASP A 158 -12.36 6.15 -8.80
C ASP A 158 -11.72 5.71 -7.47
N THR A 159 -12.06 6.41 -6.38
CA THR A 159 -11.57 6.11 -5.02
C THR A 159 -12.46 5.15 -4.24
N SER A 160 -13.49 4.55 -4.87
CA SER A 160 -14.47 3.74 -4.13
C SER A 160 -13.92 2.36 -3.80
N CYS A 161 -14.07 1.93 -2.55
CA CYS A 161 -13.77 0.56 -2.15
C CYS A 161 -14.91 -0.42 -2.48
N VAL A 162 -16.11 0.05 -2.82
CA VAL A 162 -17.30 -0.79 -3.02
C VAL A 162 -17.11 -1.83 -4.13
N PRO A 163 -16.50 -1.52 -5.29
CA PRO A 163 -16.28 -2.52 -6.34
C PRO A 163 -15.44 -3.71 -5.89
N ALA A 164 -14.43 -3.48 -5.05
CA ALA A 164 -13.50 -4.52 -4.59
C ALA A 164 -13.99 -5.25 -3.34
N LEU A 165 -14.47 -4.50 -2.34
CA LEU A 165 -14.82 -5.05 -1.03
C LEU A 165 -16.31 -5.39 -0.90
N GLY A 166 -17.15 -4.81 -1.75
CA GLY A 166 -18.61 -4.84 -1.62
C GLY A 166 -19.11 -3.88 -0.54
N GLN A 167 -20.34 -3.37 -0.72
CA GLN A 167 -20.94 -2.37 0.17
C GLN A 167 -21.00 -2.85 1.62
N ALA A 168 -21.35 -4.12 1.86
CA ALA A 168 -21.48 -4.67 3.20
C ALA A 168 -20.15 -4.66 3.99
N CYS A 169 -19.01 -4.91 3.33
CA CYS A 169 -17.71 -4.81 3.99
C CYS A 169 -17.31 -3.36 4.24
N VAL A 170 -17.54 -2.47 3.27
CA VAL A 170 -17.30 -1.02 3.44
C VAL A 170 -18.10 -0.46 4.62
N ASP A 171 -19.39 -0.78 4.69
CA ASP A 171 -20.25 -0.36 5.81
C ASP A 171 -19.78 -0.96 7.14
N ALA A 172 -19.37 -2.23 7.16
CA ALA A 172 -18.85 -2.86 8.38
C ALA A 172 -17.56 -2.19 8.88
N ILE A 173 -16.66 -1.81 7.97
CA ILE A 173 -15.43 -1.07 8.26
C ILE A 173 -15.77 0.30 8.86
N LEU A 174 -16.59 1.08 8.17
CA LEU A 174 -16.95 2.44 8.62
C LEU A 174 -17.70 2.41 9.96
N ASN A 175 -18.66 1.49 10.14
CA ASN A 175 -19.44 1.39 11.38
C ASN A 175 -18.63 0.90 12.59
N ARG A 176 -17.57 0.12 12.38
CA ARG A 176 -16.67 -0.33 13.47
C ARG A 176 -15.48 0.59 13.70
N THR A 177 -15.30 1.59 12.85
CA THR A 177 -14.27 2.59 13.04
C THR A 177 -14.66 3.47 14.23
N PRO A 178 -13.86 3.52 15.30
CA PRO A 178 -14.17 4.38 16.43
C PRO A 178 -13.86 5.82 16.04
N THR A 179 -14.72 6.72 16.51
CA THR A 179 -14.49 8.17 16.44
C THR A 179 -13.14 8.50 17.07
N PRO A 180 -12.28 9.26 16.39
CA PRO A 180 -10.97 9.59 16.93
C PRO A 180 -11.11 10.49 18.16
N SER A 181 -10.33 10.20 19.21
CA SER A 181 -10.34 10.94 20.47
C SER A 181 -8.95 11.47 20.79
N LEU A 182 -8.88 12.56 21.56
CA LEU A 182 -7.62 13.14 22.01
C LEU A 182 -6.83 12.19 22.94
N GLU A 183 -7.52 11.30 23.66
CA GLU A 183 -6.92 10.38 24.64
C GLU A 183 -6.45 9.06 24.02
N GLU A 184 -7.25 8.46 23.12
CA GLU A 184 -6.93 7.16 22.50
C GLU A 184 -6.17 7.33 21.16
N GLY A 185 -6.19 8.54 20.58
CA GLY A 185 -5.51 8.88 19.34
C GLY A 185 -6.05 8.10 18.14
N CYS A 186 -5.14 7.66 17.26
CA CYS A 186 -5.46 6.96 16.02
C CYS A 186 -5.33 5.45 16.11
N LYS A 187 -5.53 4.89 17.32
CA LYS A 187 -5.54 3.44 17.50
C LYS A 187 -6.82 2.87 16.90
N TRP A 188 -6.69 1.97 15.93
CA TRP A 188 -7.79 1.14 15.44
C TRP A 188 -7.20 -0.17 14.91
N GLY A 189 -7.78 -1.28 15.38
CA GLY A 189 -7.13 -2.57 15.28
C GLY A 189 -6.10 -2.80 16.38
N GLY A 190 -6.55 -3.38 17.49
CA GLY A 190 -5.64 -4.05 18.42
C GLY A 190 -5.10 -5.35 17.82
N SER A 191 -4.30 -6.08 18.60
CA SER A 191 -3.64 -7.36 18.25
C SER A 191 -4.58 -8.52 17.85
N ASN A 192 -5.89 -8.27 17.74
CA ASN A 192 -6.90 -9.25 17.42
C ASN A 192 -7.66 -8.79 16.16
N GLY A 193 -7.11 -9.04 14.97
CA GLY A 193 -7.83 -9.15 13.68
C GLY A 193 -9.12 -8.34 13.58
N VAL A 194 -9.05 -7.07 13.20
CA VAL A 194 -10.25 -6.25 12.96
C VAL A 194 -11.20 -6.96 11.99
N PHE A 195 -10.64 -7.55 10.93
CA PHE A 195 -11.39 -8.24 9.90
C PHE A 195 -11.81 -9.67 10.27
N SER A 196 -11.14 -10.34 11.22
CA SER A 196 -11.54 -11.69 11.62
C SER A 196 -12.94 -11.71 12.26
N ASN A 197 -13.36 -10.56 12.79
CA ASN A 197 -14.69 -10.35 13.35
C ASN A 197 -15.68 -9.71 12.36
N MET A 198 -15.30 -9.47 11.10
CA MET A 198 -16.15 -8.87 10.04
C MET A 198 -16.44 -9.91 8.96
N PRO A 199 -17.48 -10.76 9.12
CA PRO A 199 -17.79 -11.82 8.15
C PRO A 199 -18.04 -11.30 6.74
N GLU A 200 -18.54 -10.08 6.60
CA GLU A 200 -18.80 -9.38 5.34
C GLU A 200 -17.50 -9.15 4.55
N CYS A 201 -16.38 -9.01 5.25
CA CYS A 201 -15.06 -8.73 4.72
C CYS A 201 -14.21 -9.99 4.47
N ARG A 202 -14.73 -11.18 4.81
CA ARG A 202 -13.97 -12.45 4.76
C ARG A 202 -13.52 -12.82 3.35
N GLY A 203 -14.32 -12.49 2.33
CA GLY A 203 -13.97 -12.77 0.93
C GLY A 203 -12.80 -11.94 0.40
N SER A 204 -12.49 -10.82 1.05
CA SER A 204 -11.38 -9.93 0.67
C SER A 204 -10.18 -10.12 1.58
N PHE A 205 -10.38 -10.07 2.91
CA PHE A 205 -9.29 -10.06 3.90
C PHE A 205 -9.17 -11.36 4.71
N GLY A 206 -10.13 -12.28 4.61
CA GLY A 206 -10.19 -13.47 5.46
C GLY A 206 -9.41 -14.67 4.94
N LEU A 207 -8.57 -14.49 3.93
CA LEU A 207 -7.84 -15.55 3.23
C LEU A 207 -6.36 -15.61 3.59
N ASP A 208 -5.79 -14.51 4.09
CA ASP A 208 -4.43 -14.48 4.62
C ASP A 208 -4.46 -14.24 6.15
N PRO A 209 -4.01 -15.20 6.97
CA PRO A 209 -3.96 -15.07 8.44
C PRO A 209 -2.95 -14.01 8.93
N ALA A 210 -1.97 -13.61 8.12
CA ALA A 210 -1.08 -12.48 8.39
C ALA A 210 -1.82 -11.13 8.30
N LEU A 211 -2.98 -11.09 7.62
CA LEU A 211 -3.88 -9.92 7.62
C LEU A 211 -4.61 -9.72 8.95
N SER A 212 -4.28 -10.45 10.01
CA SER A 212 -4.88 -10.23 11.34
C SER A 212 -4.45 -8.92 12.03
N GLU A 213 -3.57 -8.11 11.43
CA GLU A 213 -3.13 -6.81 11.97
C GLU A 213 -3.30 -5.64 10.97
N THR A 214 -4.38 -5.69 10.20
CA THR A 214 -4.43 -5.10 8.85
C THR A 214 -4.48 -3.59 8.76
N PHE A 215 -4.69 -2.87 9.86
CA PHE A 215 -4.56 -1.42 9.91
C PHE A 215 -3.32 -1.08 10.74
N GLY A 216 -2.16 -1.43 10.19
CA GLY A 216 -0.90 -1.48 10.93
C GLY A 216 -0.29 -0.12 11.25
N VAL A 217 -0.68 0.94 10.53
CA VAL A 217 -0.09 2.27 10.74
C VAL A 217 -1.18 3.34 10.77
N GLY A 218 -1.47 3.85 11.96
CA GLY A 218 -2.36 4.99 12.19
C GLY A 218 -1.59 6.19 12.74
N PHE A 219 -1.64 7.33 12.06
CA PHE A 219 -0.98 8.56 12.53
C PHE A 219 -1.97 9.60 12.98
N SER A 220 -1.72 10.13 14.18
CA SER A 220 -2.48 11.23 14.74
C SER A 220 -1.83 12.54 14.40
N LEU A 221 -2.54 13.33 13.62
CA LEU A 221 -2.06 14.61 13.16
C LEU A 221 -2.19 15.75 14.15
N GLY A 222 -2.69 15.51 15.37
CA GLY A 222 -2.95 16.49 16.44
C GLY A 222 -2.44 17.92 16.17
N ASN A 223 -1.18 18.21 16.53
CA ASN A 223 -0.57 19.54 16.35
C ASN A 223 0.06 19.81 14.97
N MET A 224 0.12 18.81 14.09
CA MET A 224 0.75 18.88 12.76
C MET A 224 -0.25 19.18 11.64
N THR A 225 -1.57 19.10 11.89
CA THR A 225 -2.61 19.50 10.91
C THR A 225 -2.44 20.92 10.39
N ASN A 226 -1.82 21.82 11.16
CA ASN A 226 -1.59 23.20 10.72
C ASN A 226 -0.37 23.35 9.80
N GLN A 227 0.40 22.28 9.55
CA GLN A 227 1.66 22.33 8.80
C GLN A 227 1.61 21.58 7.46
N ILE A 228 0.54 20.85 7.18
CA ILE A 228 0.38 20.08 5.95
C ILE A 228 -0.30 20.95 4.92
N ASN A 229 0.36 21.14 3.79
CA ASN A 229 -0.19 21.90 2.67
C ASN A 229 -0.70 20.95 1.59
N SER A 230 -1.53 21.52 0.72
CA SER A 230 -2.03 20.83 -0.47
C SER A 230 -0.85 20.37 -1.35
N GLY A 231 -0.81 19.07 -1.65
CA GLY A 231 0.24 18.44 -2.46
C GLY A 231 1.46 17.96 -1.67
N ASP A 232 1.53 18.20 -0.37
CA ASP A 232 2.60 17.65 0.48
C ASP A 232 2.45 16.13 0.60
N THR A 233 3.57 15.41 0.46
CA THR A 233 3.63 13.97 0.74
C THR A 233 3.35 13.75 2.22
N PHE A 234 2.29 12.99 2.52
CA PHE A 234 1.91 12.71 3.90
C PHE A 234 2.42 11.38 4.42
N TRP A 235 2.68 10.42 3.53
CA TRP A 235 3.22 9.11 3.88
C TRP A 235 4.20 8.63 2.84
N VAL A 236 5.27 8.01 3.34
CA VAL A 236 6.29 7.32 2.54
C VAL A 236 6.50 5.93 3.13
N ASN A 237 6.52 4.93 2.26
CA ASN A 237 7.00 3.58 2.56
C ASN A 237 8.13 3.25 1.59
N MET A 238 9.34 3.03 2.10
CA MET A 238 10.49 2.67 1.29
C MET A 238 11.01 1.30 1.72
N SER A 239 11.24 0.43 0.75
CA SER A 239 11.76 -0.93 0.97
C SER A 239 13.24 -0.94 1.38
N GLY A 240 13.67 -2.07 1.93
CA GLY A 240 15.08 -2.41 2.00
C GLY A 240 15.68 -2.58 0.60
N PRO A 241 17.02 -2.68 0.49
CA PRO A 241 17.67 -2.98 -0.77
C PRO A 241 17.25 -4.38 -1.25
N VAL A 242 16.73 -4.46 -2.48
CA VAL A 242 16.47 -5.70 -3.21
C VAL A 242 17.46 -5.87 -4.36
N LEU A 243 17.58 -7.09 -4.90
CA LEU A 243 18.44 -7.33 -6.05
C LEU A 243 17.91 -6.59 -7.28
N GLY A 244 18.81 -5.97 -8.05
CA GLY A 244 18.42 -5.03 -9.09
C GLY A 244 17.70 -5.63 -10.30
N ASN A 245 17.83 -6.94 -10.49
CA ASN A 245 17.08 -7.73 -11.47
C ASN A 245 15.72 -8.22 -10.94
N GLU A 246 15.42 -8.01 -9.65
CA GLU A 246 14.13 -8.33 -9.07
C GLU A 246 13.16 -7.16 -9.27
N THR A 247 12.10 -7.40 -10.04
CA THR A 247 10.99 -6.45 -10.23
C THR A 247 9.75 -6.83 -9.44
N TRP A 248 9.74 -8.02 -8.82
CA TRP A 248 8.56 -8.56 -8.16
C TRP A 248 8.03 -7.63 -7.07
N LEU A 249 8.91 -7.03 -6.26
CA LEU A 249 8.48 -6.14 -5.18
C LEU A 249 7.80 -4.88 -5.75
N TYR A 250 8.41 -4.26 -6.76
CA TYR A 250 7.82 -3.12 -7.46
C TYR A 250 6.48 -3.49 -8.10
N GLU A 251 6.43 -4.61 -8.81
CA GLU A 251 5.21 -5.08 -9.47
C GLU A 251 4.11 -5.39 -8.45
N THR A 252 4.43 -5.97 -7.29
CA THR A 252 3.46 -6.22 -6.22
C THR A 252 2.92 -4.91 -5.66
N VAL A 253 3.80 -3.99 -5.23
CA VAL A 253 3.39 -2.70 -4.65
C VAL A 253 2.64 -1.83 -5.66
N ALA A 254 3.04 -1.84 -6.92
CA ALA A 254 2.35 -1.11 -7.98
C ALA A 254 0.94 -1.68 -8.25
N ASN A 255 0.75 -2.99 -8.09
CA ASN A 255 -0.51 -3.65 -8.42
C ASN A 255 -1.43 -3.89 -7.21
N GLN A 256 -0.97 -3.76 -5.97
CA GLN A 256 -1.82 -3.92 -4.80
C GLN A 256 -2.87 -2.80 -4.66
N ILE A 257 -3.97 -3.12 -3.99
CA ILE A 257 -4.96 -2.11 -3.59
C ILE A 257 -4.36 -1.29 -2.46
N GLN A 258 -4.31 0.01 -2.67
CA GLN A 258 -4.06 0.98 -1.62
C GLN A 258 -5.38 1.29 -0.95
N LEU A 259 -5.45 1.11 0.35
CA LEU A 259 -6.65 1.38 1.12
C LEU A 259 -6.30 2.30 2.28
N LEU A 260 -6.99 3.43 2.35
CA LEU A 260 -6.83 4.43 3.40
C LEU A 260 -8.16 4.68 4.10
N LEU A 261 -8.15 4.58 5.43
CA LEU A 261 -9.23 5.02 6.29
C LEU A 261 -8.88 6.38 6.88
N PHE A 262 -9.72 7.37 6.59
CA PHE A 262 -9.69 8.68 7.22
C PHE A 262 -10.71 8.73 8.32
N ARG A 263 -10.32 9.33 9.43
CA ARG A 263 -11.26 9.72 10.46
C ARG A 263 -10.81 10.98 11.18
N THR A 264 -11.74 11.87 11.43
CA THR A 264 -11.49 13.13 12.15
C THR A 264 -12.77 13.60 12.84
N LEU A 265 -12.65 14.66 13.64
CA LEU A 265 -13.79 15.38 14.22
C LEU A 265 -13.95 16.69 13.46
N LEU A 266 -15.05 16.80 12.72
CA LEU A 266 -15.36 17.95 11.90
C LEU A 266 -16.18 18.96 12.71
N PRO A 267 -15.80 20.25 12.74
CA PRO A 267 -16.60 21.27 13.40
C PRO A 267 -17.91 21.51 12.63
N THR A 268 -19.02 21.57 13.36
CA THR A 268 -20.36 21.84 12.79
C THR A 268 -20.56 23.32 12.43
N SER A 269 -19.67 24.20 12.88
CA SER A 269 -19.65 25.62 12.48
C SER A 269 -18.26 26.21 12.66
N THR A 270 -17.99 27.34 12.03
CA THR A 270 -16.72 28.08 12.13
C THR A 270 -16.57 28.89 13.43
N GLN A 271 -17.56 28.84 14.33
CA GLN A 271 -17.53 29.56 15.61
C GLN A 271 -16.59 28.86 16.61
N PRO A 272 -15.95 29.62 17.52
CA PRO A 272 -15.20 29.03 18.62
C PRO A 272 -16.09 28.11 19.47
N ASN A 273 -15.57 26.93 19.83
CA ASN A 273 -16.27 25.89 20.62
C ASN A 273 -17.51 25.27 19.94
N ALA A 274 -17.55 25.26 18.60
CA ALA A 274 -18.58 24.53 17.87
C ALA A 274 -18.63 23.04 18.27
N SER A 275 -19.83 22.46 18.28
CA SER A 275 -19.97 21.00 18.35
C SER A 275 -19.24 20.34 17.18
N THR A 276 -18.78 19.11 17.38
CA THR A 276 -18.12 18.33 16.32
C THR A 276 -18.96 17.11 15.94
N VAL A 277 -18.79 16.66 14.70
CA VAL A 277 -19.36 15.42 14.17
C VAL A 277 -18.25 14.51 13.65
N PRO A 278 -18.39 13.18 13.75
CA PRO A 278 -17.40 12.26 13.19
C PRO A 278 -17.38 12.36 11.65
N GLY A 279 -16.21 12.66 11.08
CA GLY A 279 -15.94 12.43 9.67
C GLY A 279 -15.23 11.09 9.52
N MET A 280 -15.77 10.18 8.71
CA MET A 280 -15.14 8.89 8.39
C MET A 280 -15.21 8.66 6.87
N GLU A 281 -14.11 8.23 6.27
CA GLU A 281 -14.01 8.00 4.83
C GLU A 281 -13.09 6.81 4.55
N LEU A 282 -13.48 5.93 3.64
CA LEU A 282 -12.68 4.78 3.22
C LEU A 282 -12.38 4.89 1.73
N LEU A 283 -11.11 5.09 1.40
CA LEU A 283 -10.63 5.28 0.04
C LEU A 283 -9.85 4.05 -0.44
N CYS A 284 -10.11 3.63 -1.68
CA CYS A 284 -9.34 2.60 -2.35
C CYS A 284 -8.79 3.13 -3.68
N LEU A 285 -7.53 2.85 -3.98
CA LEU A 285 -6.91 3.17 -5.26
C LEU A 285 -5.93 2.06 -5.64
N ARG A 286 -5.56 1.99 -6.92
CA ARG A 286 -4.53 1.09 -7.40
C ARG A 286 -3.61 1.86 -8.32
N ALA A 287 -2.30 1.88 -8.02
CA ALA A 287 -1.33 2.66 -8.78
C ALA A 287 -1.27 2.18 -10.24
N ASN A 288 -1.12 0.87 -10.45
CA ASN A 288 -1.19 0.22 -11.75
C ASN A 288 -2.51 -0.54 -11.90
N ASN A 289 -3.44 -0.01 -12.70
CA ASN A 289 -4.75 -0.63 -12.95
C ASN A 289 -4.74 -1.67 -14.09
N THR A 290 -3.57 -2.08 -14.58
CA THR A 290 -3.46 -3.14 -15.58
C THR A 290 -4.09 -4.42 -15.04
N LYS A 291 -5.05 -4.98 -15.79
CA LYS A 291 -5.75 -6.19 -15.36
C LYS A 291 -4.76 -7.36 -15.22
N LEU A 292 -4.67 -7.90 -14.01
CA LEU A 292 -3.85 -9.08 -13.73
C LEU A 292 -4.57 -10.35 -14.20
N PRO A 293 -3.84 -11.36 -14.70
CA PRO A 293 -4.41 -12.65 -15.01
C PRO A 293 -4.86 -13.34 -13.71
N ASN A 294 -6.07 -13.90 -13.72
CA ASN A 294 -6.60 -14.65 -12.58
C ASN A 294 -6.14 -16.11 -12.69
N VAL A 295 -4.88 -16.36 -12.34
CA VAL A 295 -4.24 -17.68 -12.42
C VAL A 295 -3.78 -18.07 -11.03
N ASP A 296 -4.48 -19.04 -10.44
CA ASP A 296 -4.12 -19.69 -9.20
C ASP A 296 -3.06 -20.77 -9.50
N PHE A 297 -1.81 -20.43 -9.23
CA PHE A 297 -0.66 -21.28 -9.56
C PHE A 297 -0.43 -22.39 -8.53
N ASN A 298 -0.74 -22.13 -7.26
CA ASN A 298 -0.53 -23.08 -6.17
C ASN A 298 -1.72 -24.07 -6.01
N LYS A 299 -2.86 -23.77 -6.66
CA LYS A 299 -4.12 -24.52 -6.69
C LYS A 299 -4.84 -24.57 -5.35
N ASP A 300 -4.72 -23.53 -4.53
CA ASP A 300 -5.43 -23.40 -3.26
C ASP A 300 -6.88 -22.88 -3.41
N GLY A 301 -7.27 -22.51 -4.64
CA GLY A 301 -8.58 -21.99 -5.00
C GLY A 301 -8.65 -20.47 -5.14
N VAL A 302 -7.55 -19.76 -4.91
CA VAL A 302 -7.46 -18.29 -4.94
C VAL A 302 -6.20 -17.88 -5.71
N ALA A 303 -6.30 -16.85 -6.56
CA ALA A 303 -5.11 -16.24 -7.16
C ALA A 303 -4.80 -14.95 -6.39
N LEU A 304 -3.60 -14.85 -5.83
CA LEU A 304 -3.14 -13.64 -5.14
C LEU A 304 -2.26 -12.77 -6.06
N VAL A 305 -2.14 -11.47 -5.76
CA VAL A 305 -1.35 -10.53 -6.58
C VAL A 305 0.11 -10.92 -6.55
N GLY A 306 0.66 -11.21 -5.36
CA GLY A 306 2.05 -11.61 -5.20
C GLY A 306 2.40 -12.86 -6.00
N GLU A 307 1.51 -13.86 -6.03
CA GLU A 307 1.71 -15.10 -6.81
C GLU A 307 1.82 -14.82 -8.30
N VAL A 308 0.91 -14.02 -8.84
CA VAL A 308 0.85 -13.71 -10.27
C VAL A 308 2.07 -12.89 -10.70
N VAL A 309 2.50 -11.95 -9.85
CA VAL A 309 3.65 -11.07 -10.09
C VAL A 309 4.99 -11.84 -9.98
N LEU A 310 5.16 -12.66 -8.95
CA LEU A 310 6.39 -13.44 -8.76
C LEU A 310 6.64 -14.39 -9.93
N LEU A 311 5.58 -14.92 -10.54
CA LEU A 311 5.68 -15.82 -11.69
C LEU A 311 5.80 -15.07 -13.03
N SER A 312 5.27 -13.85 -13.19
CA SER A 312 5.59 -13.01 -14.34
C SER A 312 7.05 -12.57 -14.32
N ALA A 313 7.59 -12.19 -13.16
CA ALA A 313 9.01 -11.87 -13.00
C ALA A 313 9.89 -13.12 -13.17
N GLY A 314 9.44 -14.27 -12.66
CA GLY A 314 10.09 -15.58 -12.83
C GLY A 314 10.09 -16.07 -14.27
N THR A 315 9.06 -15.83 -15.09
CA THR A 315 9.04 -16.28 -16.49
C THR A 315 10.07 -15.57 -17.38
N SER A 316 10.53 -14.38 -17.00
CA SER A 316 11.68 -13.69 -17.62
C SER A 316 13.02 -14.41 -17.39
N THR A 317 13.17 -15.15 -16.28
CA THR A 317 14.36 -15.99 -16.00
C THR A 317 14.13 -17.46 -16.40
N VAL A 318 12.91 -17.97 -16.30
CA VAL A 318 12.53 -19.35 -16.62
C VAL A 318 12.61 -19.65 -18.12
N ALA A 319 12.56 -18.64 -19.01
CA ALA A 319 12.91 -18.84 -20.42
C ALA A 319 14.36 -19.38 -20.60
N GLY A 320 15.27 -19.12 -19.65
CA GLY A 320 16.61 -19.70 -19.60
C GLY A 320 16.71 -20.99 -18.78
N VAL A 321 15.90 -21.13 -17.72
CA VAL A 321 15.98 -22.28 -16.79
C VAL A 321 15.19 -23.50 -17.27
N ASP A 322 14.07 -23.31 -17.99
CA ASP A 322 13.31 -24.43 -18.56
C ASP A 322 14.15 -25.23 -19.56
N SER A 323 15.06 -24.60 -20.29
CA SER A 323 15.96 -25.31 -21.22
C SER A 323 17.00 -26.18 -20.49
N LEU A 324 17.51 -25.72 -19.34
CA LEU A 324 18.52 -26.44 -18.56
C LEU A 324 17.93 -27.52 -17.64
N MET A 325 16.74 -27.28 -17.09
CA MET A 325 16.01 -28.29 -16.33
C MET A 325 15.49 -29.42 -17.23
N TYR A 326 15.03 -29.12 -18.46
CA TYR A 326 14.66 -30.17 -19.43
C TYR A 326 15.88 -30.99 -19.86
N LEU A 327 17.03 -30.36 -20.10
CA LEU A 327 18.29 -31.04 -20.41
C LEU A 327 18.79 -31.91 -19.23
N GLY A 328 18.69 -31.42 -18.00
CA GLY A 328 19.03 -32.17 -16.79
C GLY A 328 18.11 -33.37 -16.56
N LEU A 329 16.81 -33.21 -16.80
CA LEU A 329 15.83 -34.30 -16.69
C LEU A 329 16.05 -35.37 -17.76
N VAL A 330 16.33 -34.98 -19.01
CA VAL A 330 16.63 -35.92 -20.11
C VAL A 330 17.95 -36.65 -19.86
N ALA A 331 18.98 -35.96 -19.36
CA ALA A 331 20.26 -36.60 -19.03
C ALA A 331 20.12 -37.63 -17.88
N LEU A 332 19.31 -37.32 -16.87
CA LEU A 332 19.03 -38.24 -15.76
C LEU A 332 18.23 -39.48 -16.22
N ILE A 333 17.22 -39.28 -17.08
CA ILE A 333 16.43 -40.38 -17.65
C ILE A 333 17.30 -41.28 -18.53
N VAL A 334 18.19 -40.70 -19.35
CA VAL A 334 19.12 -41.46 -20.19
C VAL A 334 20.12 -42.26 -19.34
N ALA A 335 20.63 -41.69 -18.25
CA ALA A 335 21.56 -42.37 -17.34
C ALA A 335 20.90 -43.55 -16.59
N VAL A 336 19.62 -43.45 -16.25
CA VAL A 336 18.87 -44.50 -15.53
C VAL A 336 18.37 -45.60 -16.47
N VAL A 337 18.13 -45.30 -17.75
CA VAL A 337 17.63 -46.29 -18.73
C VAL A 337 18.75 -47.06 -19.43
N LEU A 338 19.96 -46.48 -19.52
CA LEU A 338 21.12 -47.08 -20.20
C LEU A 338 22.21 -47.61 -19.26
N GLY A 339 22.08 -47.45 -17.95
CA GLY A 339 22.97 -48.01 -16.92
C GLY A 339 22.32 -49.17 -16.19
#